data_AF-A0A8T3QZP9-F1
#
_entry.id   AF-A0A8T3QZP9-F1
#
_cell.length_a   1.000
_cell.length_b   1.000
_cell.length_c   1.000
_cell.angle_alpha   90.00
_cell.angle_beta   90.00
_cell.angle_gamma   90.00
#
_symmetry.space_group_name_H-M   'P 1'
#
loop_
_entity.id
_entity.type
_entity.pdbx_description
1 polymer ?
#
loop_
_entity_poly.entity_id
_entity_poly.type
_entity_poly.pdbx_seq_one_letter_code
_entity_poly.pdbx_strand_id
1 'polypeptide(L)'
;EGAIWQGARMADVGQADAFGHRHKANVGEALAEELRQRTGIETLASELTYDLRSGEPDSVDSMVATTFANVAMDLVEAGVYGRMVAIQDGKYAHTALPDPDLGPRKVDVPVMYNAARFRPRYEGKLGDPMLLVGLD
;
A
#
# COMPACT_ATOMS: atom_id res chain seq x y z
N GLU A 1 0.73 8.33 1.68
CA GLU A 1 1.36 9.48 0.97
C GLU A 1 1.36 9.27 -0.54
N GLY A 2 1.37 10.36 -1.31
CA GLY A 2 1.65 10.36 -2.76
C GLY A 2 0.44 10.32 -3.70
N ALA A 3 -0.75 9.97 -3.23
CA ALA A 3 -1.96 10.05 -4.04
C ALA A 3 -2.35 11.51 -4.28
N ILE A 4 -2.66 11.84 -5.53
CA ILE A 4 -3.16 13.14 -5.96
C ILE A 4 -4.46 12.94 -6.72
N TRP A 5 -5.34 13.94 -6.65
CA TRP A 5 -6.55 13.94 -7.47
C TRP A 5 -6.18 13.94 -8.94
N GLN A 6 -6.95 13.23 -9.75
CA GLN A 6 -6.73 13.22 -11.19
C GLN A 6 -6.88 14.63 -11.75
N GLY A 7 -5.82 15.16 -12.36
CA GLY A 7 -5.77 16.52 -12.90
C GLY A 7 -5.33 17.61 -11.90
N ALA A 8 -5.12 17.29 -10.63
CA ALA A 8 -4.58 18.23 -9.65
C ALA A 8 -3.05 18.27 -9.67
N ARG A 9 -2.45 19.41 -9.31
CA ARG A 9 -1.00 19.49 -9.04
C ARG A 9 -0.77 19.49 -7.53
N MET A 10 0.37 18.94 -7.09
CA MET A 10 0.74 18.86 -5.67
C MET A 10 0.78 20.22 -4.95
N ALA A 11 0.89 21.34 -5.68
CA ALA A 11 0.91 22.68 -5.12
C ALA A 11 -0.49 23.29 -4.87
N ASP A 12 -1.56 22.60 -5.25
CA ASP A 12 -2.91 23.17 -5.33
C ASP A 12 -3.79 22.89 -4.10
N VAL A 13 -3.30 22.14 -3.10
CA VAL A 13 -4.14 21.64 -2.02
C VAL A 13 -3.79 22.33 -0.70
N GLY A 14 -4.74 23.11 -0.15
CA GLY A 14 -4.70 23.67 1.20
C GLY A 14 -4.94 25.19 1.26
N GLN A 15 -5.66 25.62 2.30
CA GLN A 15 -5.83 27.04 2.61
C GLN A 15 -4.52 27.58 3.24
N ALA A 16 -4.13 28.80 2.89
CA ALA A 16 -2.98 29.43 3.54
C ALA A 16 -3.33 29.75 5.01
N ASP A 17 -2.41 29.45 5.92
CA ASP A 17 -2.53 29.88 7.31
C ASP A 17 -2.46 31.42 7.43
N ALA A 18 -2.68 31.94 8.63
CA ALA A 18 -2.63 33.38 8.91
C ALA A 18 -1.26 34.04 8.63
N PHE A 19 -0.22 33.25 8.32
CA PHE A 19 1.14 33.68 8.00
C PHE A 19 1.50 33.48 6.52
N GLY A 20 0.54 33.04 5.69
CA GLY A 20 0.73 32.84 4.26
C GLY A 20 1.38 31.50 3.89
N HIS A 21 1.61 30.60 4.85
CA HIS A 21 2.08 29.25 4.55
C HIS A 21 0.90 28.39 4.09
N ARG A 22 1.01 27.85 2.87
CA ARG A 22 0.05 26.85 2.40
C ARG A 22 0.38 25.53 3.07
N HIS A 23 -0.51 25.08 3.95
CA HIS A 23 -0.45 23.72 4.47
C HIS A 23 -0.54 22.78 3.26
N LYS A 24 0.40 21.85 3.08
CA LYS A 24 0.29 20.83 2.04
C LYS A 24 -0.86 19.91 2.44
N ALA A 25 -2.08 20.20 1.98
CA ALA A 25 -3.20 19.35 2.35
C ALA A 25 -3.06 18.00 1.65
N ASN A 26 -3.17 16.93 2.45
CA ASN A 26 -3.12 15.57 1.93
C ASN A 26 -4.42 15.24 1.18
N VAL A 27 -4.42 14.14 0.42
CA VAL A 27 -5.60 13.73 -0.37
C VAL A 27 -6.85 13.51 0.50
N GLY A 28 -6.69 13.10 1.76
CA GLY A 28 -7.78 12.88 2.70
C GLY A 28 -8.40 14.20 3.19
N GLU A 29 -7.57 15.17 3.53
CA GLU A 29 -7.99 16.54 3.88
C GLU A 29 -8.71 17.22 2.70
N ALA A 30 -8.17 17.06 1.49
CA ALA A 30 -8.81 17.56 0.27
C ALA A 30 -10.22 16.97 0.07
N LEU A 31 -10.36 15.66 0.28
CA LEU A 31 -11.64 14.96 0.17
C LEU A 31 -12.63 15.37 1.26
N ALA A 32 -12.17 15.52 2.50
CA ALA A 32 -13.00 15.97 3.62
C ALA A 32 -13.58 17.37 3.34
N GLU A 33 -12.76 18.28 2.84
CA GLU A 33 -13.20 19.63 2.47
C GLU A 33 -14.24 19.60 1.33
N GLU A 34 -13.98 18.81 0.27
CA GLU A 34 -14.92 18.70 -0.85
C GLU A 34 -16.27 18.12 -0.41
N LEU A 35 -16.25 17.12 0.46
CA LEU A 35 -17.48 16.53 1.03
C LEU A 35 -18.25 17.57 1.86
N ARG A 36 -17.56 18.33 2.71
CA ARG A 36 -18.17 19.41 3.50
C ARG A 36 -18.81 20.46 2.61
N GLN A 37 -18.11 20.92 1.57
CA GLN A 37 -18.64 21.92 0.63
C GLN A 37 -19.87 21.43 -0.14
N ARG A 38 -19.87 20.17 -0.59
CA ARG A 38 -20.99 19.62 -1.39
C ARG A 38 -22.20 19.24 -0.55
N THR A 39 -22.00 18.78 0.68
CA THR A 39 -23.06 18.18 1.50
C THR A 39 -23.53 19.07 2.63
N GLY A 40 -22.72 20.05 3.06
CA GLY A 40 -22.94 20.84 4.26
C GLY A 40 -22.73 20.05 5.57
N ILE A 41 -22.25 18.80 5.49
CA ILE A 41 -21.99 17.95 6.64
C ILE A 41 -20.54 18.11 7.07
N GLU A 42 -20.32 18.40 8.36
CA GLU A 42 -19.00 18.44 8.96
C GLU A 42 -18.26 17.11 8.74
N THR A 43 -17.07 17.19 8.16
CA THR A 43 -16.27 16.04 7.75
C THR A 43 -14.83 16.22 8.22
N LEU A 44 -14.24 15.17 8.80
CA LEU A 44 -12.87 15.16 9.32
C LEU A 44 -12.04 14.10 8.59
N ALA A 45 -10.82 14.46 8.18
CA ALA A 45 -9.82 13.49 7.76
C ALA A 45 -9.10 12.92 8.99
N SER A 46 -9.11 11.58 9.13
CA SER A 46 -8.37 10.87 10.18
C SER A 46 -7.13 10.21 9.58
N GLU A 47 -5.96 10.62 10.04
CA GLU A 47 -4.67 10.06 9.62
C GLU A 47 -4.31 8.87 10.51
N LEU A 48 -4.34 7.66 9.94
CA LEU A 48 -4.12 6.41 10.67
C LEU A 48 -2.71 5.82 10.46
N THR A 49 -1.81 6.52 9.76
CA THR A 49 -0.49 5.97 9.39
C THR A 49 0.29 5.39 10.57
N TYR A 50 0.29 6.06 11.73
CA TYR A 50 0.99 5.56 12.91
C TYR A 50 0.29 4.35 13.53
N ASP A 51 -1.02 4.38 13.66
CA ASP A 51 -1.81 3.28 14.24
C ASP A 51 -1.66 2.01 13.41
N LEU A 52 -1.69 2.13 12.08
CA LEU A 52 -1.55 1.02 11.13
C LEU A 52 -0.14 0.41 11.07
N ARG A 53 0.87 1.09 11.60
CA ARG A 53 2.29 0.66 11.53
C ARG A 53 2.92 0.35 12.87
N SER A 54 2.27 0.71 13.98
CA SER A 54 2.80 0.53 15.34
C SER A 54 2.10 -0.58 16.13
N GLY A 55 1.02 -1.14 15.59
CA GLY A 55 0.34 -2.28 16.17
C GLY A 55 1.18 -3.56 16.16
N GLU A 56 0.82 -4.51 17.02
CA GLU A 56 1.39 -5.85 16.99
C GLU A 56 1.01 -6.56 15.67
N PRO A 57 1.94 -7.35 15.08
CA PRO A 57 1.63 -8.12 13.87
C PRO A 57 0.56 -9.16 14.16
N ASP A 58 -0.25 -9.48 13.15
CA ASP A 58 -1.18 -10.59 13.27
C ASP A 58 -0.46 -11.96 13.20
N SER A 59 -1.22 -13.05 13.30
CA SER A 59 -0.67 -14.41 13.27
C SER A 59 0.01 -14.75 11.93
N VAL A 60 -0.50 -14.23 10.82
CA VAL A 60 0.07 -14.48 9.48
C VAL A 60 1.36 -13.70 9.32
N ASP A 61 1.36 -12.42 9.68
CA ASP A 61 2.55 -11.56 9.65
C ASP A 61 3.68 -12.15 10.49
N SER A 62 3.35 -12.60 11.71
CA SER A 62 4.32 -13.21 12.64
C SER A 62 4.93 -14.51 12.08
N MET A 63 4.08 -15.37 11.51
CA MET A 63 4.50 -16.65 10.93
C MET A 63 5.36 -16.44 9.68
N VAL A 64 4.95 -15.55 8.78
CA VAL A 64 5.69 -15.22 7.55
C VAL A 64 7.03 -14.58 7.89
N ALA A 65 7.07 -13.61 8.80
CA ALA A 65 8.31 -12.94 9.21
C ALA A 65 9.34 -13.91 9.79
N THR A 66 8.90 -14.81 10.67
CA THR A 66 9.76 -15.83 11.28
C THR A 66 10.26 -16.83 10.21
N THR A 67 9.38 -17.26 9.32
CA THR A 67 9.76 -18.17 8.22
C THR A 67 10.75 -17.50 7.27
N PHE A 68 10.56 -16.21 6.96
CA PHE A 68 11.50 -15.43 6.15
C PHE A 68 12.88 -15.38 6.77
N ALA A 69 12.97 -15.14 8.09
CA ALA A 69 14.24 -15.13 8.81
C ALA A 69 14.96 -16.48 8.75
N ASN A 70 14.23 -17.58 8.92
CA ASN A 70 14.79 -18.93 8.83
C ASN A 70 15.30 -19.23 7.42
N VAL A 71 14.50 -18.97 6.37
CA VAL A 71 14.92 -19.17 4.97
C VAL A 71 16.15 -18.31 4.65
N ALA A 72 16.22 -17.08 5.14
CA ALA A 72 17.40 -16.24 4.96
C ALA A 72 18.64 -16.85 5.64
N MET A 73 18.48 -17.43 6.83
CA MET A 73 19.57 -18.11 7.54
C MET A 73 20.04 -19.36 6.80
N ASP A 74 19.12 -20.17 6.29
CA ASP A 74 19.43 -21.36 5.47
C ASP A 74 20.26 -20.97 4.23
N LEU A 75 19.92 -19.86 3.58
CA LEU A 75 20.69 -19.34 2.43
C LEU A 75 22.11 -18.92 2.84
N VAL A 76 22.26 -18.24 3.98
CA VAL A 76 23.57 -17.83 4.50
C VAL A 76 24.44 -19.05 4.85
N GLU A 77 23.87 -20.07 5.49
CA GLU A 77 24.57 -21.32 5.79
C GLU A 77 25.01 -22.06 4.51
N ALA A 78 24.17 -22.03 3.47
CA ALA A 78 24.51 -22.58 2.16
C ALA A 78 25.49 -21.71 1.34
N GLY A 79 25.98 -20.59 1.88
CA GLY A 79 26.90 -19.68 1.17
C GLY A 79 26.25 -18.90 0.01
N VAL A 80 24.92 -18.78 0.02
CA VAL A 80 24.14 -18.09 -1.01
C VAL A 80 23.82 -16.67 -0.56
N TYR A 81 24.41 -15.67 -1.22
CA TYR A 81 24.27 -14.25 -0.87
C TYR A 81 23.60 -13.42 -1.98
N GLY A 82 23.23 -12.17 -1.67
CA GLY A 82 22.63 -11.25 -2.65
C GLY A 82 21.21 -11.64 -3.08
N ARG A 83 20.47 -12.31 -2.19
CA ARG A 83 19.11 -12.78 -2.43
C ARG A 83 18.12 -12.07 -1.52
N MET A 84 16.88 -11.92 -1.99
CA MET A 84 15.72 -11.45 -1.24
C MET A 84 14.75 -12.60 -1.06
N VAL A 85 14.35 -12.88 0.18
CA VAL A 85 13.28 -13.85 0.47
C VAL A 85 11.94 -13.24 0.08
N ALA A 86 11.06 -14.04 -0.52
CA ALA A 86 9.80 -13.59 -1.08
C ALA A 86 8.71 -14.67 -0.96
N ILE A 87 7.48 -14.27 -1.27
CA ILE A 87 6.39 -15.21 -1.58
C ILE A 87 6.06 -15.08 -3.06
N GLN A 88 6.09 -16.21 -3.77
CA GLN A 88 5.73 -16.32 -5.18
C GLN A 88 4.75 -17.49 -5.34
N ASP A 89 3.63 -17.26 -6.01
CA ASP A 89 2.56 -18.26 -6.20
C ASP A 89 2.10 -18.93 -4.90
N GLY A 90 2.03 -18.16 -3.81
CA GLY A 90 1.65 -18.65 -2.49
C GLY A 90 2.69 -19.53 -1.80
N LYS A 91 3.93 -19.57 -2.30
CA LYS A 91 5.04 -20.37 -1.75
C LYS A 91 6.20 -19.48 -1.31
N TYR A 92 6.92 -19.89 -0.28
CA TYR A 92 8.20 -19.27 0.08
C TYR A 92 9.22 -19.49 -1.04
N ALA A 93 9.90 -18.42 -1.42
CA ALA A 93 10.90 -18.40 -2.48
C ALA A 93 12.02 -17.41 -2.13
N HIS A 94 13.05 -17.36 -2.98
CA HIS A 94 14.04 -16.30 -2.92
C HIS A 94 14.46 -15.89 -4.34
N THR A 95 14.61 -14.60 -4.55
CA THR A 95 14.99 -14.01 -5.84
C THR A 95 16.30 -13.24 -5.73
N ALA A 96 16.90 -12.88 -6.85
CA ALA A 96 17.95 -11.86 -6.85
C ALA A 96 17.35 -10.52 -6.41
N LEU A 97 18.16 -9.64 -5.82
CA LEU A 97 17.69 -8.28 -5.52
C LEU A 97 17.18 -7.64 -6.83
N PRO A 98 15.92 -7.17 -6.86
CA PRO A 98 15.35 -6.60 -8.08
C PRO A 98 16.05 -5.30 -8.47
N ASP A 99 16.13 -5.04 -9.77
CA ASP A 99 16.66 -3.78 -10.30
C ASP A 99 15.74 -2.61 -9.86
N PRO A 100 16.29 -1.54 -9.25
CA PRO A 100 15.51 -0.36 -8.88
C PRO A 100 14.71 0.25 -10.03
N ASP A 101 15.17 0.11 -11.28
CA ASP A 101 14.51 0.65 -12.47
C ASP A 101 13.20 -0.07 -12.83
N LEU A 102 12.94 -1.25 -12.27
CA LEU A 102 11.66 -1.97 -12.43
C LEU A 102 10.49 -1.20 -11.81
N GLY A 103 10.77 -0.31 -10.85
CA GLY A 103 9.75 0.44 -10.14
C GLY A 103 8.88 -0.42 -9.22
N PRO A 104 7.84 0.18 -8.61
CA PRO A 104 7.01 -0.51 -7.64
C PRO A 104 6.02 -1.46 -8.32
N ARG A 105 5.77 -2.61 -7.69
CA ARG A 105 4.65 -3.49 -8.04
C ARG A 105 3.33 -2.72 -7.99
N LYS A 106 2.51 -2.88 -9.03
CA LYS A 106 1.20 -2.22 -9.14
C LYS A 106 0.06 -3.19 -8.88
N VAL A 107 -1.05 -2.64 -8.41
CA VAL A 107 -2.32 -3.35 -8.27
C VAL A 107 -2.97 -3.47 -9.65
N ASP A 108 -3.45 -4.67 -9.99
CA ASP A 108 -4.34 -4.86 -11.15
C ASP A 108 -5.74 -4.35 -10.80
N VAL A 109 -6.02 -3.08 -11.10
CA VAL A 109 -7.31 -2.46 -10.77
C VAL A 109 -8.48 -3.15 -11.51
N PRO A 110 -8.42 -3.42 -12.83
CA PRO A 110 -9.49 -4.13 -13.54
C PRO A 110 -9.85 -5.49 -12.92
N VAL A 111 -8.84 -6.28 -12.52
CA VAL A 111 -9.03 -7.63 -11.98
C VAL A 111 -9.38 -7.62 -10.49
N MET A 112 -8.75 -6.76 -9.69
CA MET A 112 -8.90 -6.80 -8.24
C MET A 112 -10.00 -5.87 -7.70
N TYR A 113 -10.40 -4.84 -8.44
CA TYR A 113 -11.33 -3.82 -7.95
C TYR A 113 -12.48 -3.57 -8.92
N ASN A 114 -13.62 -3.20 -8.35
CA ASN A 114 -14.70 -2.55 -9.06
C ASN A 114 -14.52 -1.04 -8.93
N ALA A 115 -13.94 -0.41 -9.97
CA ALA A 115 -13.66 1.02 -9.98
C ALA A 115 -14.94 1.89 -9.90
N ALA A 116 -16.07 1.42 -10.44
CA ALA A 116 -17.34 2.15 -10.37
C ALA A 116 -17.96 2.16 -8.96
N ARG A 117 -17.61 1.17 -8.12
CA ARG A 117 -18.13 1.03 -6.75
C ARG A 117 -17.06 1.24 -5.67
N PHE A 118 -15.83 1.58 -6.05
CA PHE A 118 -14.69 1.79 -5.15
C PHE A 118 -14.49 0.65 -4.12
N ARG A 119 -14.61 -0.62 -4.56
CA ARG A 119 -14.47 -1.79 -3.67
C ARG A 119 -13.69 -2.94 -4.33
N PRO A 120 -13.01 -3.80 -3.55
CA PRO A 120 -12.40 -5.01 -4.08
C PRO A 120 -13.43 -5.97 -4.70
N ARG A 121 -12.96 -6.85 -5.59
CA ARG A 121 -13.70 -8.00 -6.11
C ARG A 121 -13.34 -9.23 -5.28
N TYR A 122 -14.35 -9.84 -4.67
CA TYR A 122 -14.18 -11.01 -3.80
C TYR A 122 -14.64 -12.31 -4.47
N GLU A 123 -15.27 -12.21 -5.64
CA GLU A 123 -15.71 -13.37 -6.42
C GLU A 123 -14.55 -14.01 -7.19
N GLY A 124 -14.72 -15.28 -7.60
CA GLY A 124 -13.82 -15.96 -8.54
C GLY A 124 -12.45 -16.34 -7.99
N LYS A 125 -12.28 -16.42 -6.67
CA LYS A 125 -10.96 -16.64 -6.01
C LYS A 125 -10.53 -18.09 -5.89
N LEU A 126 -11.32 -19.04 -6.38
CA LEU A 126 -10.97 -20.45 -6.27
C LEU A 126 -9.74 -20.75 -7.13
N GLY A 127 -8.64 -21.13 -6.47
CA GLY A 127 -7.35 -21.40 -7.13
C GLY A 127 -6.35 -20.23 -7.05
N ASP A 128 -6.78 -19.05 -6.61
CA ASP A 128 -5.89 -17.91 -6.38
C ASP A 128 -5.07 -18.11 -5.10
N PRO A 129 -3.83 -17.57 -5.03
CA PRO A 129 -3.09 -17.55 -3.78
C PRO A 129 -3.78 -16.66 -2.74
N MET A 130 -3.60 -17.01 -1.47
CA MET A 130 -4.19 -16.28 -0.34
C MET A 130 -3.67 -14.84 -0.24
N LEU A 131 -2.40 -14.60 -0.58
CA LEU A 131 -1.78 -13.28 -0.57
C LEU A 131 -1.89 -12.63 -1.95
N LEU A 132 -2.02 -11.30 -1.96
CA LEU A 132 -2.18 -10.51 -3.18
C LEU A 132 -0.99 -10.72 -4.14
N VAL A 133 -1.28 -11.23 -5.33
CA VAL A 133 -0.36 -11.29 -6.47
C VAL A 133 -0.58 -10.05 -7.32
N GLY A 134 0.31 -9.05 -7.20
CA GLY A 134 0.26 -7.86 -8.06
C GLY A 134 0.65 -8.18 -9.51
N LEU A 135 0.58 -7.17 -10.38
CA LEU A 135 1.05 -7.30 -11.76
C LEU A 135 2.57 -7.54 -11.79
N ASP A 136 3.02 -8.35 -12.76
CA ASP A 136 4.43 -8.50 -13.12
C ASP A 136 5.04 -7.18 -13.62
#